data_AF-A0A803R5J3-F1
#
_entry.id   AF-A0A803R5J3-F1
#
_cell.length_a   1.000
_cell.length_b   1.000
_cell.length_c   1.000
_cell.angle_alpha   90.00
_cell.angle_beta   90.00
_cell.angle_gamma   90.00
#
_symmetry.space_group_name_H-M   'P 1'
#
loop_
_entity.id
_entity.type
_entity.pdbx_description
1 polymer ?
#
loop_
_entity_poly.entity_id
_entity_poly.type
_entity_poly.pdbx_seq_one_letter_code
_entity_poly.pdbx_strand_id
1 'polypeptide(L)'
;MNPTSDELRSKSVTVKNRRRAYLNKLICDGHYFSEDSMREREPYLHHEYLGKFQDLSGRSMARPGERWSETLLRRAEEAILVAKIRGEQQRLGVAERDWVGVERNLQEEEEEEEEEEEEEEEEEEEEEEDEEEAKEKRDADSAEIPVDNHKSTNGAQTTTVGHSERPSLLPAEMQDQMEQFTFIMQQKFLLGEDHEYLDYTKIDNDETLDDHWQREANHDAEEKYFAEV
;
A
#
# COMPACT_ATOMS: atom_id res chain seq x y z
N MET A 1 -6.48 -43.15 25.37
CA MET A 1 -5.02 -43.10 25.58
C MET A 1 -4.57 -41.73 25.11
N ASN A 2 -3.96 -40.92 25.97
CA ASN A 2 -3.45 -39.60 25.59
C ASN A 2 -2.04 -39.77 24.99
N PRO A 3 -1.69 -39.03 23.92
CA PRO A 3 -0.37 -39.14 23.30
C PRO A 3 0.73 -38.74 24.28
N THR A 4 1.87 -39.43 24.19
CA THR A 4 3.04 -39.12 25.01
C THR A 4 3.71 -37.82 24.54
N SER A 5 4.47 -37.15 25.43
CA SER A 5 5.17 -35.91 25.05
C SER A 5 6.15 -36.10 23.88
N ASP A 6 6.74 -37.30 23.77
CA ASP A 6 7.67 -37.62 22.69
C ASP A 6 6.93 -37.81 21.36
N GLU A 7 5.76 -38.44 21.37
CA GLU A 7 4.91 -38.53 20.17
C GLU A 7 4.47 -37.15 19.68
N LEU A 8 4.14 -36.22 20.58
CA LEU A 8 3.78 -34.85 20.22
C LEU A 8 4.97 -34.09 19.60
N ARG A 9 6.17 -34.28 20.13
CA ARG A 9 7.39 -33.69 19.56
C ARG A 9 7.70 -34.26 18.18
N SER A 10 7.65 -35.58 18.02
CA SER A 10 7.88 -36.22 16.72
C SER A 10 6.87 -35.74 15.67
N LYS A 11 5.58 -35.67 16.02
CA LYS A 11 4.54 -35.11 15.13
C LYS A 11 4.82 -33.66 14.75
N SER A 12 5.21 -32.82 15.72
CA SER A 12 5.55 -31.43 15.45
C SER A 12 6.77 -31.29 14.53
N VAL A 13 7.79 -32.12 14.70
CA VAL A 13 8.97 -32.16 13.82
C VAL A 13 8.57 -32.58 12.40
N THR A 14 7.77 -33.64 12.26
CA THR A 14 7.27 -34.09 10.96
C THR A 14 6.49 -32.98 10.25
N VAL A 15 5.58 -32.30 10.94
CA VAL A 15 4.82 -31.16 10.39
C VAL A 15 5.76 -30.04 9.94
N LYS A 16 6.73 -29.64 10.76
CA LYS A 16 7.70 -28.59 10.40
C LYS A 16 8.52 -28.98 9.16
N ASN A 17 8.96 -30.23 9.08
CA ASN A 17 9.73 -30.74 7.95
C ASN A 17 8.88 -30.75 6.66
N ARG A 18 7.63 -31.23 6.72
CA ARG A 18 6.69 -31.21 5.58
C ARG A 18 6.40 -29.81 5.10
N ARG A 19 6.08 -28.89 6.02
CA ARG A 19 5.88 -27.47 5.68
C ARG A 19 7.13 -26.87 5.05
N ARG A 20 8.32 -27.15 5.57
CA ARG A 20 9.58 -26.64 4.99
C ARG A 20 9.87 -27.22 3.60
N ALA A 21 9.56 -28.49 3.35
CA ALA A 21 9.64 -29.08 2.01
C ALA A 21 8.66 -28.40 1.04
N TYR A 22 7.43 -28.16 1.47
CA TYR A 22 6.42 -27.46 0.66
C TYR A 22 6.78 -25.99 0.42
N LEU A 23 7.36 -25.33 1.43
CA LEU A 23 7.86 -23.95 1.31
C LEU A 23 8.89 -23.84 0.18
N ASN A 24 9.88 -24.74 0.13
CA ASN A 24 10.88 -24.76 -0.93
C ASN A 24 10.24 -24.89 -2.31
N LYS A 25 9.22 -25.77 -2.44
CA LYS A 25 8.44 -25.90 -3.67
C LYS A 25 7.76 -24.59 -4.06
N LEU A 26 7.08 -23.92 -3.12
CA LEU A 26 6.43 -22.63 -3.36
C LEU A 26 7.41 -21.51 -3.75
N ILE A 27 8.61 -21.52 -3.18
CA ILE A 27 9.68 -20.59 -3.55
C ILE A 27 10.12 -20.84 -5.00
N CYS A 28 10.31 -22.10 -5.40
CA CYS A 28 10.65 -22.45 -6.78
C CYS A 28 9.52 -22.10 -7.77
N ASP A 29 8.26 -22.30 -7.38
CA ASP A 29 7.09 -21.97 -8.21
C ASP A 29 6.92 -20.45 -8.39
N GLY A 30 7.41 -19.63 -7.45
CA GLY A 30 7.50 -18.16 -7.55
C GLY A 30 6.17 -17.41 -7.42
N HIS A 31 5.01 -18.06 -7.59
CA HIS A 31 3.71 -17.39 -7.56
C HIS A 31 3.26 -16.98 -6.15
N TYR A 32 3.42 -17.85 -5.15
CA TYR A 32 2.87 -17.64 -3.81
C TYR A 32 3.65 -16.60 -2.98
N PHE A 33 4.97 -16.52 -3.20
CA PHE A 33 5.86 -15.51 -2.62
C PHE A 33 6.20 -14.38 -3.62
N SER A 34 5.37 -14.19 -4.65
CA SER A 34 5.46 -12.96 -5.45
C SER A 34 4.99 -11.75 -4.63
N GLU A 35 5.51 -10.57 -4.94
CA GLU A 35 5.14 -9.34 -4.24
C GLU A 35 3.62 -9.13 -4.23
N ASP A 36 2.97 -9.30 -5.38
CA ASP A 36 1.52 -9.10 -5.52
C ASP A 36 0.74 -10.08 -4.63
N SER A 37 1.07 -11.38 -4.68
CA SER A 37 0.45 -12.40 -3.83
C SER A 37 0.69 -12.15 -2.34
N MET A 38 1.86 -11.64 -1.95
CA MET A 38 2.14 -11.32 -0.55
C MET A 38 1.41 -10.05 -0.10
N ARG A 39 1.30 -9.04 -0.97
CA ARG A 39 0.57 -7.79 -0.72
C ARG A 39 -0.92 -8.02 -0.50
N GLU A 40 -1.53 -8.90 -1.29
CA GLU A 40 -2.96 -9.22 -1.14
C GLU A 40 -3.30 -9.90 0.19
N ARG A 41 -2.38 -10.75 0.67
CA ARG A 41 -2.51 -11.52 1.90
C ARG A 41 -2.20 -10.70 3.13
N GLU A 42 -1.13 -9.91 3.08
CA GLU A 42 -0.62 -9.15 4.22
C GLU A 42 -0.38 -7.69 3.82
N PRO A 43 -1.46 -6.92 3.56
CA PRO A 43 -1.35 -5.58 3.00
C PRO A 43 -0.69 -4.58 3.95
N TYR A 44 -0.92 -4.71 5.26
CA TYR A 44 -0.26 -3.84 6.25
C TYR A 44 1.24 -4.10 6.35
N LEU A 45 1.64 -5.38 6.35
CA LEU A 45 3.04 -5.75 6.35
C LEU A 45 3.74 -5.28 5.06
N HIS A 46 3.11 -5.46 3.90
CA HIS A 46 3.62 -4.91 2.64
C HIS A 46 3.79 -3.39 2.70
N HIS A 47 2.79 -2.67 3.25
CA HIS A 47 2.88 -1.22 3.40
C HIS A 47 4.08 -0.79 4.25
N GLU A 48 4.31 -1.46 5.37
CA GLU A 48 5.40 -1.14 6.30
C GLU A 48 6.80 -1.36 5.68
N TYR A 49 6.98 -2.40 4.88
CA TYR A 49 8.30 -2.72 4.30
C TYR A 49 8.52 -2.08 2.92
N LEU A 50 7.48 -1.97 2.10
CA LEU A 50 7.60 -1.56 0.69
C LEU A 50 6.72 -0.37 0.36
N GLY A 51 5.45 -0.41 0.77
CA GLY A 51 4.44 0.56 0.34
C GLY A 51 4.69 2.00 0.79
N LYS A 52 5.36 2.23 1.92
CA LYS A 52 5.73 3.57 2.42
C LYS A 52 6.84 4.25 1.60
N PHE A 53 7.62 3.46 0.85
CA PHE A 53 8.73 3.92 0.03
C PHE A 53 8.39 3.96 -1.47
N GLN A 54 7.21 3.44 -1.84
CA GLN A 54 6.79 3.39 -3.22
C GLN A 54 6.32 4.78 -3.68
N ASP A 55 6.73 5.16 -4.90
CA ASP A 55 6.51 6.50 -5.43
C ASP A 55 5.02 6.87 -5.53
N LEU A 56 4.70 8.10 -5.11
CA LEU A 56 3.36 8.68 -5.18
C LEU A 56 2.87 8.85 -6.62
N SER A 57 3.79 8.92 -7.61
CA SER A 57 3.42 9.00 -9.03
C SER A 57 2.56 7.82 -9.49
N GLY A 58 2.77 6.63 -8.93
CA GLY A 58 1.93 5.46 -9.17
C GLY A 58 0.51 5.59 -8.61
N ARG A 59 0.29 6.49 -7.65
CA ARG A 59 -1.02 6.72 -7.03
C ARG A 59 -1.80 7.86 -7.67
N SER A 60 -1.25 8.54 -8.67
CA SER A 60 -1.95 9.59 -9.43
C SER A 60 -3.33 9.14 -9.90
N MET A 61 -4.31 10.06 -9.89
CA MET A 61 -5.64 9.83 -10.45
C MET A 61 -5.55 9.48 -11.92
N ALA A 62 -4.81 10.26 -12.71
CA ALA A 62 -4.66 10.02 -14.13
C ALA A 62 -3.24 9.54 -14.45
N ARG A 63 -3.15 8.44 -15.21
CA ARG A 63 -1.92 8.00 -15.87
C ARG A 63 -2.05 8.22 -17.38
N PRO A 64 -1.03 8.76 -18.07
CA PRO A 64 -1.09 8.94 -19.51
C PRO A 64 -1.41 7.63 -20.24
N GLY A 65 -2.50 7.61 -21.01
CA GLY A 65 -2.93 6.45 -21.81
C GLY A 65 -3.79 5.41 -21.08
N GLU A 66 -4.08 5.58 -19.79
CA GLU A 66 -4.99 4.70 -19.03
C GLU A 66 -6.45 5.09 -19.29
N ARG A 67 -7.34 4.09 -19.46
CA ARG A 67 -8.79 4.37 -19.58
C ARG A 67 -9.35 4.66 -18.18
N TRP A 68 -10.34 5.55 -18.08
CA TRP A 68 -11.05 5.82 -16.82
C TRP A 68 -11.56 4.55 -16.12
N SER A 69 -12.00 3.53 -16.87
CA SER A 69 -12.40 2.24 -16.29
C SER A 69 -11.27 1.52 -15.57
N GLU A 70 -10.05 1.58 -16.10
CA GLU A 70 -8.85 0.97 -15.50
C GLU A 70 -8.43 1.74 -14.26
N THR A 71 -8.45 3.07 -14.34
CA THR A 71 -8.22 3.95 -13.20
C THR A 71 -9.18 3.67 -12.04
N LEU A 72 -10.48 3.56 -12.34
CA LEU A 72 -11.51 3.28 -11.33
C LEU A 72 -11.30 1.90 -10.68
N LEU A 73 -11.00 0.87 -11.48
CA LEU A 73 -10.69 -0.47 -10.95
C LEU A 73 -9.47 -0.43 -10.02
N ARG A 74 -8.38 0.20 -10.46
CA ARG A 74 -7.16 0.36 -9.65
C ARG A 74 -7.43 1.12 -8.35
N ARG A 75 -8.22 2.19 -8.38
CA ARG A 75 -8.57 2.98 -7.18
C ARG A 75 -9.48 2.20 -6.23
N ALA A 76 -10.44 1.43 -6.75
CA ALA A 76 -11.27 0.57 -5.92
C ALA A 76 -10.43 -0.53 -5.23
N GLU A 77 -9.49 -1.14 -5.96
CA GLU A 77 -8.54 -2.11 -5.39
C GLU A 77 -7.64 -1.48 -4.32
N GLU A 78 -7.08 -0.30 -4.59
CA GLU A 78 -6.27 0.45 -3.62
C GLU A 78 -7.07 0.81 -2.37
N ALA A 79 -8.33 1.24 -2.51
CA ALA A 79 -9.20 1.57 -1.39
C ALA A 79 -9.50 0.35 -0.51
N ILE A 80 -9.71 -0.82 -1.11
CA ILE A 80 -9.88 -2.08 -0.36
C ILE A 80 -8.61 -2.41 0.44
N LEU A 81 -7.43 -2.26 -0.17
CA LEU A 81 -6.16 -2.49 0.51
C LEU A 81 -5.96 -1.51 1.68
N VAL A 82 -6.23 -0.22 1.48
CA VAL A 82 -6.16 0.80 2.53
C VAL A 82 -7.12 0.49 3.67
N ALA A 83 -8.35 0.06 3.37
CA ALA A 83 -9.31 -0.34 4.40
C ALA A 83 -8.81 -1.54 5.23
N LYS A 84 -8.23 -2.56 4.58
CA LYS A 84 -7.60 -3.70 5.28
C LYS A 84 -6.45 -3.23 6.16
N ILE A 85 -5.59 -2.34 5.66
CA ILE A 85 -4.48 -1.76 6.42
C ILE A 85 -4.99 -1.04 7.67
N ARG A 86 -6.01 -0.18 7.53
CA ARG A 86 -6.60 0.55 8.66
C ARG A 86 -7.19 -0.38 9.71
N GLY A 87 -7.88 -1.45 9.29
CA GLY A 87 -8.39 -2.47 10.20
C GLY A 87 -7.29 -3.15 11.02
N GLU A 88 -6.16 -3.46 10.39
CA GLU A 88 -4.98 -4.01 11.07
C GLU A 88 -4.29 -3.00 11.98
N GLN A 89 -4.14 -1.74 11.56
CA GLN A 89 -3.63 -0.65 12.39
C GLN A 89 -4.49 -0.44 13.64
N GLN A 90 -5.81 -0.48 13.50
CA GLN A 90 -6.75 -0.41 14.62
C GLN A 90 -6.58 -1.61 15.57
N ARG A 91 -6.47 -2.83 15.03
CA ARG A 91 -6.26 -4.06 15.82
C ARG A 91 -4.96 -4.02 16.63
N LEU A 92 -3.92 -3.37 16.09
CA LEU A 92 -2.62 -3.19 16.74
C LEU A 92 -2.55 -1.97 17.66
N GLY A 93 -3.59 -1.13 17.68
CA GLY A 93 -3.65 0.07 18.53
C GLY A 93 -2.78 1.23 18.04
N VAL A 94 -2.54 1.31 16.72
CA VAL A 94 -1.85 2.45 16.09
C VAL A 94 -2.73 3.70 16.21
N ALA A 95 -2.13 4.83 16.56
CA ALA A 95 -2.86 6.09 16.69
C ALA A 95 -3.44 6.52 15.34
N GLU A 96 -4.65 7.08 15.35
CA GLU A 96 -5.39 7.46 14.13
C GLU A 96 -4.61 8.45 13.25
N ARG A 97 -3.83 9.34 13.86
CA ARG A 97 -2.93 10.26 13.14
C ARG A 97 -1.88 9.57 12.25
N ASP A 98 -1.52 8.34 12.57
CA ASP A 98 -0.51 7.54 11.85
C ASP A 98 -1.19 6.53 10.89
N TRP A 99 -2.50 6.62 10.69
CA TRP A 99 -3.23 5.72 9.80
C TRP A 99 -2.95 6.03 8.34
N VAL A 100 -2.86 4.98 7.53
CA VAL A 100 -2.56 5.12 6.11
C VAL A 100 -3.70 5.86 5.40
N GLY A 101 -3.32 6.91 4.66
CA GLY A 101 -4.24 7.70 3.84
C GLY A 101 -4.99 8.79 4.59
N VAL A 102 -4.64 9.07 5.86
CA VAL A 102 -5.19 10.24 6.57
C VAL A 102 -4.73 11.54 5.92
N GLU A 103 -3.49 11.61 5.42
CA GLU A 103 -3.04 12.80 4.68
C GLU A 103 -3.82 13.05 3.38
N ARG A 104 -4.35 11.99 2.74
CA ARG A 104 -5.16 12.15 1.53
C ARG A 104 -6.54 12.70 1.87
N ASN A 105 -7.15 12.24 2.96
CA ASN A 105 -8.43 12.78 3.42
C ASN A 105 -8.31 14.26 3.80
N LEU A 106 -7.24 14.66 4.50
CA LEU A 106 -7.01 16.07 4.82
C LEU A 106 -6.82 16.92 3.55
N GLN A 107 -6.09 16.40 2.56
CA GLN A 107 -5.88 17.13 1.31
C GLN A 107 -7.15 17.23 0.46
N GLU A 108 -7.97 16.17 0.42
CA GLU A 108 -9.30 16.19 -0.23
C GLU A 108 -10.27 17.13 0.51
N GLU A 109 -10.24 17.17 1.84
CA GLU A 109 -11.04 18.13 2.65
C GLU A 109 -10.57 19.58 2.44
N GLU A 110 -9.27 19.84 2.36
CA GLU A 110 -8.72 21.17 2.04
C GLU A 110 -9.08 21.62 0.61
N GLU A 111 -9.04 20.71 -0.38
CA GLU A 111 -9.48 21.01 -1.76
C GLU A 111 -10.99 21.28 -1.84
N GLU A 112 -11.82 20.55 -1.09
CA GLU A 112 -13.27 20.84 -0.99
C GLU A 112 -13.55 22.18 -0.31
N GLU A 113 -12.81 22.56 0.75
CA GLU A 113 -12.94 23.89 1.38
C GLU A 113 -12.51 25.03 0.43
N GLU A 114 -11.43 24.86 -0.36
CA GLU A 114 -11.03 25.86 -1.38
C GLU A 114 -12.08 25.99 -2.50
N GLU A 115 -12.69 24.89 -2.97
CA GLU A 115 -13.78 24.96 -3.96
C GLU A 115 -15.03 25.65 -3.39
N GLU A 116 -15.40 25.42 -2.12
CA GLU A 116 -16.50 26.13 -1.47
C GLU A 116 -16.20 27.64 -1.31
N GLU A 117 -14.96 28.03 -0.97
CA GLU A 117 -14.56 29.45 -0.91
C GLU A 117 -14.61 30.12 -2.30
N GLU A 118 -14.17 29.43 -3.37
CA GLU A 118 -14.28 29.96 -4.74
C GLU A 118 -15.74 30.11 -5.19
N GLU A 119 -16.64 29.16 -4.86
CA GLU A 119 -18.09 29.30 -5.15
C GLU A 119 -18.72 30.47 -4.37
N GLU A 120 -18.36 30.69 -3.10
CA GLU A 120 -18.84 31.85 -2.32
C GLU A 120 -18.34 33.18 -2.91
N GLU A 121 -17.07 33.26 -3.37
CA GLU A 121 -16.55 34.47 -4.04
C GLU A 121 -17.26 34.74 -5.38
N GLU A 122 -17.55 33.71 -6.19
CA GLU A 122 -18.31 33.88 -7.44
C GLU A 122 -19.76 34.36 -7.17
N GLU A 123 -20.44 33.84 -6.13
CA GLU A 123 -21.78 34.31 -5.75
C GLU A 123 -21.76 35.77 -5.25
N GLU A 124 -20.74 36.19 -4.48
CA GLU A 124 -20.58 37.59 -4.06
C GLU A 124 -20.31 38.53 -5.24
N GLU A 125 -19.51 38.12 -6.23
CA GLU A 125 -19.27 38.89 -7.46
C GLU A 125 -20.55 39.04 -8.30
N GLU A 126 -21.37 37.98 -8.44
CA GLU A 126 -22.66 38.06 -9.14
C GLU A 126 -23.66 38.99 -8.41
N GLU A 127 -23.72 38.97 -7.08
CA GLU A 127 -24.58 39.88 -6.31
C GLU A 127 -24.13 41.36 -6.42
N GLU A 128 -22.82 41.63 -6.41
CA GLU A 128 -22.27 42.97 -6.64
C GLU A 128 -22.56 43.47 -8.06
N GLU A 129 -22.45 42.61 -9.08
CA GLU A 129 -22.81 42.95 -10.47
C GLU A 129 -24.31 43.28 -10.61
N ASP A 130 -25.20 42.50 -9.99
CA ASP A 130 -26.65 42.75 -9.99
C ASP A 130 -27.02 44.04 -9.22
N GLU A 131 -26.32 44.35 -8.13
CA GLU A 131 -26.46 45.61 -7.41
C GLU A 131 -25.98 46.83 -8.21
N GLU A 132 -24.85 46.72 -8.91
CA GLU A 132 -24.33 47.72 -9.84
C GLU A 132 -25.32 47.92 -11.00
N GLU A 133 -25.85 46.86 -11.60
CA GLU A 133 -26.86 46.94 -12.68
C GLU A 133 -28.18 47.59 -12.19
N ALA A 134 -28.56 47.33 -10.93
CA ALA A 134 -29.73 47.94 -10.29
C ALA A 134 -29.51 49.41 -9.91
N LYS A 135 -28.28 49.82 -9.61
CA LYS A 135 -27.87 51.23 -9.40
C LYS A 135 -27.78 51.96 -10.74
N GLU A 136 -27.22 51.34 -11.77
CA GLU A 136 -27.11 51.91 -13.13
C GLU A 136 -28.50 52.15 -13.77
N LYS A 137 -29.48 51.27 -13.51
CA LYS A 137 -30.89 51.48 -13.90
C LYS A 137 -31.60 52.59 -13.13
N ARG A 138 -31.09 53.05 -11.98
CA ARG A 138 -31.60 54.21 -11.23
C ARG A 138 -30.91 55.52 -11.62
N ASP A 139 -29.68 55.44 -12.13
CA ASP A 139 -28.85 56.60 -12.47
C ASP A 139 -28.76 56.88 -13.98
N ALA A 140 -29.62 56.26 -14.80
CA ALA A 140 -29.88 56.61 -16.20
C ALA A 140 -30.59 57.98 -16.39
N ASP A 141 -30.29 58.95 -15.52
CA ASP A 141 -30.48 60.39 -15.75
C ASP A 141 -29.25 61.18 -15.24
N SER A 142 -28.03 60.75 -15.58
CA SER A 142 -26.93 61.65 -15.94
C SER A 142 -25.66 60.89 -16.34
N ALA A 143 -25.32 60.93 -17.63
CA ALA A 143 -24.03 60.49 -18.16
C ALA A 143 -22.91 61.50 -17.85
N GLU A 144 -21.69 61.05 -17.52
CA GLU A 144 -20.56 60.98 -18.46
C GLU A 144 -19.24 60.51 -17.78
N ILE A 145 -18.41 59.88 -18.61
CA ILE A 145 -17.23 59.00 -18.37
C ILE A 145 -15.91 59.82 -18.53
N PRO A 146 -14.70 59.26 -18.79
CA PRO A 146 -13.77 58.31 -18.09
C PRO A 146 -12.35 58.91 -17.87
N VAL A 147 -11.45 58.31 -17.06
CA VAL A 147 -9.97 58.34 -17.32
C VAL A 147 -9.17 57.14 -16.75
N ASP A 148 -8.66 56.29 -17.67
CA ASP A 148 -7.32 55.63 -17.82
C ASP A 148 -6.36 55.26 -16.64
N ASN A 149 -6.22 53.93 -16.41
CA ASN A 149 -5.09 53.01 -16.69
C ASN A 149 -3.63 53.17 -16.14
N HIS A 150 -3.06 51.98 -15.80
CA HIS A 150 -1.67 51.55 -15.51
C HIS A 150 -1.14 51.74 -14.07
N LYS A 151 -0.50 50.76 -13.38
CA LYS A 151 0.41 49.68 -13.82
C LYS A 151 0.61 48.59 -12.72
N SER A 152 0.78 47.35 -13.19
CA SER A 152 1.18 46.10 -12.51
C SER A 152 2.41 46.14 -11.60
N THR A 153 2.39 45.35 -10.52
CA THR A 153 3.46 44.51 -9.91
C THR A 153 2.83 43.80 -8.68
N ASN A 154 2.95 42.52 -8.34
CA ASN A 154 3.64 41.34 -8.85
C ASN A 154 2.86 40.12 -8.34
N GLY A 155 2.65 39.14 -9.23
CA GLY A 155 2.12 37.84 -8.88
C GLY A 155 3.07 37.04 -7.99
N ALA A 156 2.43 36.33 -7.06
CA ALA A 156 2.47 34.89 -6.95
C ALA A 156 3.84 34.18 -6.95
N GLN A 157 4.11 33.66 -5.76
CA GLN A 157 4.51 32.27 -5.48
C GLN A 157 5.95 31.86 -5.80
N THR A 158 6.66 31.51 -4.73
CA THR A 158 7.14 30.14 -4.52
C THR A 158 7.56 30.02 -3.06
N THR A 159 6.56 29.98 -2.17
CA THR A 159 6.75 29.30 -0.89
C THR A 159 7.06 27.86 -1.24
N THR A 160 8.28 27.47 -0.92
CA THR A 160 8.72 26.09 -0.89
C THR A 160 7.82 25.37 0.12
N VAL A 161 6.67 24.88 -0.33
CA VAL A 161 5.91 23.88 0.39
C VAL A 161 6.85 22.71 0.49
N GLY A 162 7.34 22.46 1.71
CA GLY A 162 8.16 21.32 2.00
C GLY A 162 7.36 20.10 1.61
N HIS A 163 7.67 19.54 0.43
CA HIS A 163 7.32 18.17 0.15
C HIS A 163 7.81 17.37 1.34
N SER A 164 6.86 16.83 2.09
CA SER A 164 7.12 15.86 3.14
C SER A 164 7.93 14.76 2.47
N GLU A 165 9.25 14.78 2.70
CA GLU A 165 10.20 13.86 2.11
C GLU A 165 9.88 12.48 2.70
N ARG A 166 8.90 11.78 2.12
CA ARG A 166 8.81 10.34 2.33
C ARG A 166 10.15 9.78 1.89
N PRO A 167 10.87 9.06 2.76
CA PRO A 167 12.22 8.62 2.46
C PRO A 167 12.20 7.69 1.25
N SER A 168 12.59 8.18 0.08
CA SER A 168 12.80 7.34 -1.10
C SER A 168 14.06 6.51 -0.84
N LEU A 169 13.90 5.20 -0.66
CA LEU A 169 15.03 4.28 -0.47
C LEU A 169 15.84 4.13 -1.76
N LEU A 170 17.14 3.86 -1.59
CA LEU A 170 17.99 3.45 -2.71
C LEU A 170 17.54 2.08 -3.24
N PRO A 171 17.79 1.75 -4.52
CA PRO A 171 17.38 0.46 -5.10
C PRO A 171 17.88 -0.78 -4.33
N ALA A 172 19.10 -0.71 -3.76
CA ALA A 172 19.64 -1.78 -2.94
C ALA A 172 18.88 -1.95 -1.61
N GLU A 173 18.53 -0.83 -0.97
CA GLU A 173 17.75 -0.84 0.28
C GLU A 173 16.34 -1.35 0.04
N MET A 174 15.73 -1.04 -1.12
CA MET A 174 14.43 -1.57 -1.51
C MET A 174 14.46 -3.10 -1.68
N GLN A 175 15.53 -3.64 -2.26
CA GLN A 175 15.74 -5.09 -2.35
C GLN A 175 15.87 -5.72 -0.95
N ASP A 176 16.63 -5.10 -0.04
CA ASP A 176 16.75 -5.58 1.34
C ASP A 176 15.40 -5.55 2.09
N GLN A 177 14.56 -4.54 1.84
CA GLN A 177 13.20 -4.49 2.39
C GLN A 177 12.31 -5.61 1.83
N MET A 178 12.40 -5.89 0.53
CA MET A 178 11.68 -6.98 -0.12
C MET A 178 12.09 -8.33 0.46
N GLU A 179 13.39 -8.55 0.67
CA GLU A 179 13.91 -9.79 1.27
C GLU A 179 13.44 -9.97 2.71
N GLN A 180 13.44 -8.89 3.51
CA GLN A 180 12.90 -8.92 4.87
C GLN A 180 11.41 -9.23 4.89
N PHE A 181 10.62 -8.58 4.03
CA PHE A 181 9.20 -8.85 3.88
C PHE A 181 8.95 -10.31 3.51
N THR A 182 9.66 -10.80 2.49
CA THR A 182 9.58 -12.21 2.04
C THR A 182 9.95 -13.17 3.16
N PHE A 183 11.02 -12.89 3.91
CA PHE A 183 11.45 -13.72 5.03
C PHE A 183 10.35 -13.84 6.10
N ILE A 184 9.72 -12.73 6.48
CA ILE A 184 8.61 -12.76 7.45
C ILE A 184 7.45 -13.60 6.92
N MET A 185 7.10 -13.43 5.64
CA MET A 185 6.04 -14.23 5.00
C MET A 185 6.36 -15.73 5.01
N GLN A 186 7.61 -16.11 4.77
CA GLN A 186 8.06 -17.50 4.88
C GLN A 186 7.98 -18.04 6.33
N GLN A 187 8.30 -17.22 7.34
CA GLN A 187 8.16 -17.61 8.74
C GLN A 187 6.68 -17.80 9.12
N LYS A 188 5.81 -16.85 8.77
CA LYS A 188 4.35 -16.96 8.98
C LYS A 188 3.81 -18.23 8.33
N PHE A 189 4.30 -18.56 7.13
CA PHE A 189 3.96 -19.79 6.46
C PHE A 189 4.33 -21.03 7.29
N LEU A 190 5.56 -21.11 7.82
CA LEU A 190 6.01 -22.26 8.62
C LEU A 190 5.22 -22.39 9.93
N LEU A 191 4.85 -21.27 10.54
CA LEU A 191 4.00 -21.22 11.73
C LEU A 191 2.56 -21.67 11.45
N GLY A 192 2.12 -21.61 10.19
CA GLY A 192 0.76 -21.99 9.80
C GLY A 192 -0.25 -20.87 9.96
N GLU A 193 0.22 -19.63 9.95
CA GLU A 193 -0.63 -18.46 10.18
C GLU A 193 -1.46 -18.10 8.95
N ASP A 194 -1.07 -18.54 7.75
CA ASP A 194 -1.70 -18.20 6.47
C ASP A 194 -2.89 -19.13 6.08
N HIS A 195 -3.65 -19.56 7.07
CA HIS A 195 -4.72 -20.55 6.93
C HIS A 195 -5.92 -20.08 6.08
N GLU A 196 -6.07 -18.77 5.89
CA GLU A 196 -7.09 -18.17 5.02
C GLU A 196 -6.82 -18.45 3.54
N TYR A 197 -5.54 -18.54 3.16
CA TYR A 197 -5.12 -18.69 1.76
C TYR A 197 -4.62 -20.09 1.44
N LEU A 198 -4.27 -20.87 2.47
CA LEU A 198 -3.64 -22.17 2.31
C LEU A 198 -4.18 -23.19 3.32
N ASP A 199 -4.61 -24.33 2.81
CA ASP A 199 -5.07 -25.44 3.64
C ASP A 199 -3.88 -26.27 4.14
N TYR A 200 -3.36 -25.90 5.32
CA TYR A 200 -2.26 -26.60 5.97
C TYR A 200 -2.55 -28.06 6.28
N THR A 201 -3.81 -28.47 6.41
CA THR A 201 -4.13 -29.87 6.70
C THR A 201 -3.70 -30.79 5.55
N LYS A 202 -3.72 -30.28 4.31
CA LYS A 202 -3.23 -31.01 3.13
C LYS A 202 -1.73 -31.19 3.16
N ILE A 203 -0.98 -30.23 3.68
CA ILE A 203 0.48 -30.26 3.74
C ILE A 203 0.96 -31.08 4.92
N ASP A 204 0.34 -30.87 6.09
CA ASP A 204 0.72 -31.51 7.34
C ASP A 204 0.51 -33.03 7.29
N ASN A 205 -0.43 -33.50 6.46
CA ASN A 205 -0.72 -34.93 6.25
C ASN A 205 -0.15 -35.50 4.93
N ASP A 206 0.58 -34.72 4.15
CA ASP A 206 1.18 -35.20 2.89
C ASP A 206 2.50 -35.93 3.17
N GLU A 207 2.43 -37.26 3.16
CA GLU A 207 3.59 -38.13 3.36
C GLU A 207 4.60 -38.05 2.20
N THR A 208 4.18 -37.61 1.00
CA THR A 208 5.09 -37.51 -0.17
C THR A 208 6.17 -36.43 0.01
N LEU A 209 5.94 -35.49 0.94
CA LEU A 209 6.90 -34.46 1.29
C LEU A 209 8.02 -34.96 2.19
N ASP A 210 7.86 -36.13 2.83
CA ASP A 210 8.90 -36.71 3.69
C ASP A 210 10.12 -37.17 2.89
N ASP A 211 9.94 -37.51 1.60
CA ASP A 211 11.00 -37.92 0.68
C ASP A 211 11.98 -36.80 0.33
N HIS A 212 11.56 -35.53 0.48
CA HIS A 212 12.41 -34.36 0.22
C HIS A 212 13.66 -34.38 1.12
N TRP A 213 13.48 -34.67 2.40
CA TRP A 213 14.58 -34.67 3.37
C TRP A 213 15.47 -35.90 3.25
N GLN A 214 14.90 -37.03 2.82
CA GLN A 214 15.69 -38.24 2.59
C GLN A 214 16.67 -38.07 1.42
N ARG A 215 16.27 -37.38 0.35
CA ARG A 215 17.17 -37.08 -0.78
C ARG A 215 18.29 -36.11 -0.38
N GLU A 216 17.95 -35.05 0.34
CA GLU A 216 18.91 -34.01 0.73
C GLU A 216 19.91 -34.56 1.77
N ALA A 217 19.45 -35.33 2.76
CA ALA A 217 20.33 -35.99 3.72
C ALA A 217 21.31 -36.99 3.07
N ASN A 218 20.89 -37.67 2.00
CA ASN A 218 21.79 -38.54 1.24
C ASN A 218 22.83 -37.73 0.46
N HIS A 219 22.42 -36.62 -0.17
CA HIS A 219 23.33 -35.72 -0.88
C HIS A 219 24.40 -35.10 0.05
N ASP A 220 23.99 -34.61 1.22
CA ASP A 220 24.92 -34.06 2.22
C ASP A 220 25.92 -35.13 2.72
N ALA A 221 25.45 -36.37 2.89
CA ALA A 221 26.30 -37.48 3.30
C ALA A 221 27.32 -37.87 2.21
N GLU A 222 26.91 -37.83 0.93
CA GLU A 222 27.80 -38.03 -0.20
C GLU A 222 28.83 -36.90 -0.32
N GLU A 223 28.42 -35.64 -0.26
CA GLU A 223 29.35 -34.49 -0.34
C GLU A 223 30.40 -34.52 0.78
N LYS A 224 29.98 -34.84 2.01
CA LYS A 224 30.92 -35.01 3.13
C LYS A 224 31.93 -36.13 2.88
N TYR A 225 31.51 -37.23 2.27
CA TYR A 225 32.39 -38.34 1.91
C TYR A 225 33.43 -37.93 0.83
N PHE A 226 33.08 -37.04 -0.09
CA PHE A 226 34.02 -36.52 -1.10
C PHE A 226 34.95 -35.41 -0.58
N ALA A 227 34.55 -34.66 0.45
CA ALA A 227 35.37 -33.60 1.04
C ALA A 227 36.46 -34.11 2.00
N GLU A 228 36.38 -35.38 2.45
CA GLU A 228 37.34 -36.02 3.36
C GLU A 228 38.44 -36.85 2.64
N VAL A 229 38.59 -36.71 1.31
CA VAL A 229 39.63 -37.36 0.47
C VAL A 229 40.60 -36.33 -0.10
#